data_AF-A0A2D7M992-F1
#
_entry.id   AF-A0A2D7M992-F1
#
_cell.length_a   1.000
_cell.length_b   1.000
_cell.length_c   1.000
_cell.angle_alpha   90.00
_cell.angle_beta   90.00
_cell.angle_gamma   90.00
#
_symmetry.space_group_name_H-M   'P 1'
#
loop_
_entity.id
_entity.type
_entity.pdbx_description
1 polymer ?
#
loop_
_entity_poly.entity_id
_entity_poly.type
_entity_poly.pdbx_seq_one_letter_code
_entity_poly.pdbx_strand_id
1 'polypeptide(L)'
;MTSIPIYGQYGYGGYGGYGGYGGYGGYGYNRYGRGATGIPRPSVPNEEAAPPTAEEIVEQQLLVIKERVDLDPFETAIVQSTLLEFTKKRIELQILKPSPEEAQEAARKIAENEENRLRQNLSAEKFQEILDLKNPKARKKDTV
;
A
#
# COMPACT_ATOMS: atom_id res chain seq x y z
N MET A 1 10.18 -9.72 7.70
CA MET A 1 8.96 -8.94 7.99
C MET A 1 8.80 -7.91 6.88
N THR A 2 8.05 -8.25 5.84
CA THR A 2 7.75 -7.38 4.70
C THR A 2 6.60 -6.46 5.09
N SER A 3 6.89 -5.19 5.37
CA SER A 3 5.86 -4.18 5.59
C SER A 3 5.14 -3.90 4.28
N ILE A 4 3.89 -4.32 4.16
CA ILE A 4 2.98 -3.87 3.10
C ILE A 4 2.67 -2.40 3.40
N PRO A 5 3.03 -1.43 2.54
CA PRO A 5 2.70 -0.04 2.79
C PRO A 5 1.20 0.16 2.55
N ILE A 6 0.39 0.15 3.61
CA ILE A 6 -1.07 0.25 3.52
C ILE A 6 -1.54 1.64 3.06
N TYR A 7 -0.68 2.68 3.15
CA TYR A 7 -1.00 4.01 2.66
C TYR A 7 0.26 4.75 2.20
N GLY A 8 0.52 4.76 0.89
CA GLY A 8 1.53 5.67 0.34
C GLY A 8 2.13 5.26 -0.99
N GLN A 9 1.41 5.50 -2.08
CA GLN A 9 1.93 6.21 -3.25
C GLN A 9 0.84 6.29 -4.33
N TYR A 10 -0.01 7.31 -4.22
CA TYR A 10 -0.51 7.96 -5.44
C TYR A 10 0.61 8.88 -5.95
N GLY A 11 1.68 8.25 -6.43
CA GLY A 11 2.78 8.88 -7.13
C GLY A 11 2.61 8.64 -8.62
N TYR A 12 1.83 9.48 -9.28
CA TYR A 12 1.91 9.62 -10.73
C TYR A 12 3.25 10.31 -11.03
N GLY A 13 4.20 9.58 -11.62
CA GLY A 13 5.44 10.16 -12.13
C GLY A 13 6.64 9.23 -12.01
N GLY A 14 7.10 8.71 -13.16
CA GLY A 14 8.42 8.09 -13.24
C GLY A 14 8.54 6.95 -14.24
N TYR A 15 8.17 7.16 -15.51
CA TYR A 15 8.79 6.36 -16.59
C TYR A 15 10.26 6.78 -16.70
N GLY A 16 11.08 6.21 -15.81
CA GLY A 16 12.52 6.44 -15.73
C GLY A 16 13.31 5.35 -16.45
N GLY A 17 13.72 5.68 -17.69
CA GLY A 17 15.06 5.38 -18.19
C GLY A 17 15.42 3.93 -18.52
N TYR A 18 15.16 3.51 -19.75
CA TYR A 18 16.06 2.60 -20.45
C TYR A 18 17.32 3.40 -20.85
N GLY A 19 18.42 3.22 -20.11
CA GLY A 19 19.70 3.83 -20.47
C GLY A 19 20.81 3.45 -19.49
N GLY A 20 21.73 2.59 -19.93
CA GLY A 20 22.92 2.25 -19.13
C GLY A 20 23.76 1.09 -19.66
N TYR A 21 24.09 1.09 -20.96
CA TYR A 21 25.19 0.27 -21.50
C TYR A 21 26.48 1.07 -21.36
N GLY A 22 27.40 0.63 -20.49
CA GLY A 22 28.74 1.22 -20.42
C GLY A 22 29.47 0.98 -19.09
N GLY A 23 30.48 0.11 -19.12
CA GLY A 23 31.40 -0.09 -17.99
C GLY A 23 32.49 -1.10 -18.32
N TYR A 24 33.50 -0.64 -19.07
CA TYR A 24 34.67 -1.40 -19.53
C TYR A 24 35.80 -1.38 -18.48
N GLY A 25 36.46 -2.53 -18.27
CA GLY A 25 37.77 -2.67 -17.62
C GLY A 25 37.72 -3.00 -16.12
N GLY A 26 38.50 -3.93 -15.56
CA GLY A 26 39.63 -4.74 -16.01
C GLY A 26 40.37 -5.28 -14.76
N TYR A 27 41.21 -6.29 -14.94
CA TYR A 27 42.18 -6.90 -14.00
C TYR A 27 41.71 -7.99 -13.02
N GLY A 28 42.27 -9.21 -13.20
CA GLY A 28 42.21 -10.28 -12.19
C GLY A 28 42.69 -11.65 -12.69
N TYR A 29 44.00 -11.83 -12.79
CA TYR A 29 44.72 -13.03 -13.21
C TYR A 29 44.43 -14.30 -12.37
N ASN A 30 44.25 -15.45 -13.05
CA ASN A 30 44.62 -16.82 -12.64
C ASN A 30 44.32 -17.34 -11.22
N ARG A 31 43.42 -18.34 -11.11
CA ARG A 31 43.75 -19.62 -10.42
C ARG A 31 42.79 -20.75 -10.81
N TYR A 32 43.36 -21.76 -11.47
CA TYR A 32 42.79 -23.10 -11.63
C TYR A 32 42.23 -23.61 -10.29
N GLY A 33 40.95 -23.95 -10.26
CA GLY A 33 40.27 -24.59 -9.13
C GLY A 33 39.14 -25.46 -9.66
N ARG A 34 39.43 -26.75 -9.79
CA ARG A 34 38.46 -27.77 -10.19
C ARG A 34 37.24 -27.79 -9.27
N GLY A 35 36.07 -28.07 -9.87
CA GLY A 35 34.95 -28.71 -9.18
C GLY A 35 33.76 -27.79 -8.88
N ALA A 36 33.06 -27.33 -9.90
CA ALA A 36 31.72 -26.76 -9.74
C ALA A 36 30.70 -27.58 -10.52
N THR A 37 30.43 -28.81 -10.08
CA THR A 37 29.23 -29.55 -10.50
C THR A 37 28.07 -29.07 -9.61
N GLY A 38 27.65 -27.82 -9.83
CA GLY A 38 26.43 -27.29 -9.24
C GLY A 38 25.24 -27.86 -10.00
N ILE A 39 24.64 -28.94 -9.48
CA ILE A 39 23.35 -29.43 -9.96
C ILE A 39 22.37 -28.24 -9.90
N PRO A 40 21.77 -27.81 -11.03
CA PRO A 40 20.76 -26.77 -11.01
C PRO A 40 19.62 -27.26 -10.13
N ARG A 41 19.42 -26.60 -8.97
CA ARG A 41 18.18 -26.80 -8.21
C ARG A 41 17.06 -26.27 -9.09
N PRO A 42 15.98 -27.03 -9.35
CA PRO A 42 14.82 -26.46 -10.00
C PRO A 42 14.35 -25.28 -9.16
N SER A 43 14.29 -24.09 -9.78
CA SER A 43 13.65 -22.94 -9.16
C SER A 43 12.22 -23.35 -8.88
N VAL A 44 11.85 -23.51 -7.61
CA VAL A 44 10.44 -23.51 -7.23
C VAL A 44 9.85 -22.24 -7.85
N PRO A 45 8.79 -22.33 -8.67
CA PRO A 45 8.06 -21.15 -9.07
C PRO A 45 7.73 -20.41 -7.78
N ASN A 46 8.17 -19.16 -7.68
CA ASN A 46 7.74 -18.31 -6.59
C ASN A 46 6.23 -18.18 -6.78
N GLU A 47 5.44 -18.91 -6.00
CA GLU A 47 3.99 -18.74 -5.98
C GLU A 47 3.75 -17.29 -5.58
N GLU A 48 3.49 -16.43 -6.56
CA GLU A 48 3.16 -15.04 -6.32
C GLU A 48 1.96 -15.02 -5.38
N ALA A 49 2.18 -14.56 -4.16
CA ALA A 49 1.12 -14.45 -3.16
C ALA A 49 -0.05 -13.67 -3.78
N ALA A 50 -1.25 -14.25 -3.74
CA ALA A 50 -2.44 -13.61 -4.26
C ALA A 50 -2.60 -12.22 -3.63
N PRO A 51 -3.06 -11.22 -4.41
CA PRO A 51 -3.32 -9.90 -3.85
C PRO A 51 -4.38 -10.02 -2.73
N PRO A 52 -4.25 -9.27 -1.64
CA PRO A 52 -5.17 -9.37 -0.52
C PRO A 52 -6.59 -8.96 -0.92
N THR A 53 -7.58 -9.56 -0.27
CA THR A 53 -8.99 -9.23 -0.47
C THR A 53 -9.34 -7.87 0.16
N ALA A 54 -10.48 -7.29 -0.22
CA ALA A 54 -10.94 -6.03 0.37
C ALA A 54 -11.13 -6.16 1.89
N GLU A 55 -11.66 -7.29 2.32
CA GLU A 55 -11.88 -7.64 3.71
C GLU A 55 -10.56 -7.72 4.48
N GLU A 56 -9.55 -8.42 3.95
CA GLU A 56 -8.21 -8.51 4.56
C GLU A 56 -7.53 -7.14 4.68
N ILE A 57 -7.65 -6.30 3.64
CA ILE A 57 -7.12 -4.94 3.67
C ILE A 57 -7.79 -4.11 4.77
N VAL A 58 -9.11 -4.23 4.93
CA VAL A 58 -9.87 -3.50 5.96
C VAL A 58 -9.53 -4.00 7.36
N GLU A 59 -9.39 -5.30 7.55
CA GLU A 59 -8.99 -5.88 8.82
C GLU A 59 -7.64 -5.32 9.28
N GLN A 60 -6.65 -5.26 8.37
CA GLN A 60 -5.35 -4.68 8.67
C GLN A 60 -5.45 -3.19 9.03
N GLN A 61 -6.28 -2.42 8.31
CA GLN A 61 -6.52 -1.00 8.62
C GLN A 61 -7.17 -0.82 9.98
N LEU A 62 -8.17 -1.64 10.31
CA LEU A 62 -8.89 -1.58 11.57
C LEU A 62 -7.99 -1.92 12.76
N LEU A 63 -7.06 -2.87 12.62
CA LEU A 63 -6.08 -3.15 13.67
C LEU A 63 -5.27 -1.90 14.01
N VAL A 64 -4.73 -1.20 13.00
CA VAL A 64 -3.96 0.03 13.20
C VAL A 64 -4.82 1.16 13.77
N ILE A 65 -6.08 1.26 13.36
CA ILE A 65 -6.99 2.29 13.90
C ILE A 65 -7.29 2.02 15.37
N LYS A 66 -7.62 0.79 15.75
CA LYS A 66 -7.95 0.41 17.13
C LYS A 66 -6.78 0.53 18.10
N GLU A 67 -5.53 0.51 17.60
CA GLU A 67 -4.35 0.78 18.42
C GLU A 67 -4.26 2.23 18.90
N ARG A 68 -4.91 3.18 18.20
CA ARG A 68 -4.81 4.61 18.50
C ARG A 68 -6.13 5.25 18.88
N VAL A 69 -7.21 4.77 18.30
CA VAL A 69 -8.55 5.34 18.42
C VAL A 69 -9.43 4.36 19.17
N ASP A 70 -9.96 4.79 20.31
CA ASP A 70 -10.92 3.99 21.07
C ASP A 70 -12.29 4.05 20.38
N LEU A 71 -12.62 2.99 19.66
CA LEU A 71 -13.88 2.84 18.94
C LEU A 71 -14.80 1.90 19.72
N ASP A 72 -16.00 2.36 20.02
CA ASP A 72 -17.04 1.49 20.56
C ASP A 72 -17.48 0.45 19.50
N PRO A 73 -18.28 -0.58 19.87
CA PRO A 73 -18.72 -1.60 18.91
C PRO A 73 -19.52 -1.06 17.72
N PHE A 74 -20.30 0.01 17.92
CA PHE A 74 -21.10 0.64 16.88
C PHE A 74 -20.22 1.49 15.94
N GLU A 75 -19.34 2.32 16.49
CA GLU A 75 -18.35 3.09 15.74
C GLU A 75 -17.41 2.17 14.97
N THR A 76 -16.98 1.06 15.57
CA THR A 76 -16.17 0.02 14.90
C THR A 76 -16.90 -0.50 13.66
N ALA A 77 -18.19 -0.84 13.77
CA ALA A 77 -18.97 -1.34 12.65
C ALA A 77 -19.15 -0.29 11.54
N ILE A 78 -19.32 0.98 11.92
CA ILE A 78 -19.37 2.11 10.97
C ILE A 78 -18.04 2.25 10.23
N VAL A 79 -16.92 2.28 10.95
CA VAL A 79 -15.59 2.41 10.35
C VAL A 79 -15.33 1.22 9.43
N GLN A 80 -15.57 -0.01 9.90
CA GLN A 80 -15.38 -1.22 9.11
C GLN A 80 -16.19 -1.20 7.81
N SER A 81 -17.49 -0.94 7.90
CA SER A 81 -18.38 -0.91 6.74
C SER A 81 -17.99 0.20 5.75
N THR A 82 -17.62 1.37 6.26
CA THR A 82 -17.15 2.50 5.44
C THR A 82 -15.85 2.14 4.73
N LEU A 83 -14.83 1.67 5.47
CA LEU A 83 -13.55 1.25 4.88
C LEU A 83 -13.74 0.15 3.84
N LEU A 84 -14.64 -0.81 4.09
CA LEU A 84 -14.94 -1.89 3.15
C LEU A 84 -15.55 -1.39 1.85
N GLU A 85 -16.57 -0.52 1.93
CA GLU A 85 -17.19 0.07 0.75
C GLU A 85 -16.17 0.81 -0.11
N PHE A 86 -15.35 1.67 0.49
CA PHE A 86 -14.41 2.50 -0.26
C PHE A 86 -13.14 1.75 -0.67
N THR A 87 -12.77 0.65 0.00
CA THR A 87 -11.73 -0.26 -0.47
C THR A 87 -12.18 -1.01 -1.72
N LYS A 88 -13.43 -1.51 -1.74
CA LYS A 88 -14.00 -2.14 -2.94
C LYS A 88 -14.02 -1.18 -4.13
N LYS A 89 -14.47 0.06 -3.93
CA LYS A 89 -14.44 1.10 -4.97
C LYS A 89 -13.04 1.39 -5.51
N ARG A 90 -12.00 1.39 -4.66
CA ARG A 90 -10.60 1.55 -5.10
C ARG A 90 -10.12 0.35 -5.91
N ILE A 91 -10.47 -0.86 -5.51
CA ILE A 91 -10.15 -2.10 -6.25
C ILE A 91 -10.87 -2.10 -7.61
N GLU A 92 -12.17 -1.76 -7.64
CA GLU A 92 -12.95 -1.62 -8.88
C GLU A 92 -12.31 -0.62 -9.83
N LEU A 93 -11.88 0.54 -9.33
CA LEU A 93 -11.19 1.56 -10.13
C LEU A 93 -9.87 1.02 -10.72
N GLN A 94 -9.13 0.21 -9.96
CA GLN A 94 -7.90 -0.45 -10.43
C GLN A 94 -8.17 -1.53 -11.48
N ILE A 95 -9.30 -2.22 -11.39
CA ILE A 95 -9.71 -3.23 -12.37
C ILE A 95 -10.17 -2.56 -13.66
N LEU A 96 -10.97 -1.49 -13.56
CA LEU A 96 -11.52 -0.76 -14.71
C LEU A 96 -10.43 -0.07 -15.54
N LYS A 97 -9.32 0.34 -14.90
CA LYS A 97 -8.18 1.03 -15.54
C LYS A 97 -8.62 2.16 -16.50
N PRO A 98 -9.39 3.16 -16.01
CA PRO A 98 -9.82 4.28 -16.84
C PRO A 98 -8.62 5.16 -17.22
N SER A 99 -8.87 6.22 -18.00
CA SER A 99 -7.80 7.16 -18.36
C SER A 99 -7.15 7.78 -17.10
N PRO A 100 -5.89 8.26 -17.17
CA PRO A 100 -5.18 8.89 -16.07
C PRO A 100 -5.99 9.97 -15.32
N GLU A 101 -6.67 10.83 -16.08
CA GLU A 101 -7.43 11.96 -15.56
C GLU A 101 -8.69 11.48 -14.82
N GLU A 102 -9.44 10.55 -15.44
CA GLU A 102 -10.63 9.94 -14.83
C GLU A 102 -10.26 9.12 -13.59
N ALA A 103 -9.16 8.37 -13.63
CA ALA A 103 -8.66 7.61 -12.50
C ALA A 103 -8.34 8.54 -11.32
N GLN A 104 -7.70 9.69 -11.59
CA GLN A 104 -7.38 10.67 -10.57
C GLN A 104 -8.64 11.31 -9.98
N GLU A 105 -9.58 11.72 -10.81
CA GLU A 105 -10.84 12.32 -10.36
C GLU A 105 -11.67 11.33 -9.54
N ALA A 106 -11.81 10.09 -10.01
CA ALA A 106 -12.52 9.04 -9.30
C ALA A 106 -11.85 8.71 -7.96
N ALA A 107 -10.52 8.63 -7.92
CA ALA A 107 -9.78 8.40 -6.67
C ALA A 107 -9.98 9.53 -5.67
N ARG A 108 -9.98 10.80 -6.10
CA ARG A 108 -10.28 11.95 -5.25
C ARG A 108 -11.70 11.89 -4.69
N LYS A 109 -12.69 11.64 -5.56
CA LYS A 109 -14.10 11.50 -5.15
C LYS A 109 -14.28 10.35 -4.16
N ILE A 110 -13.58 9.23 -4.36
CA ILE A 110 -13.61 8.10 -3.41
C ILE A 110 -13.08 8.55 -2.05
N ALA A 111 -11.92 9.21 -2.00
CA ALA A 111 -11.32 9.69 -0.76
C ALA A 111 -12.23 10.71 -0.04
N GLU A 112 -12.72 11.73 -0.76
CA GLU A 112 -13.61 12.76 -0.19
C GLU A 112 -14.90 12.15 0.39
N ASN A 113 -15.50 11.19 -0.32
CA ASN A 113 -16.72 10.53 0.15
C ASN A 113 -16.46 9.63 1.38
N GLU A 114 -15.31 8.95 1.42
CA GLU A 114 -14.89 8.18 2.58
C GLU A 114 -14.72 9.09 3.80
N GLU A 115 -14.01 10.21 3.65
CA GLU A 115 -13.82 11.19 4.72
C GLU A 115 -15.14 11.80 5.19
N ASN A 116 -16.02 12.19 4.26
CA ASN A 116 -17.34 12.73 4.60
C ASN A 116 -18.19 11.72 5.38
N ARG A 117 -18.18 10.44 4.98
CA ARG A 117 -18.91 9.40 5.72
C ARG A 117 -18.36 9.20 7.13
N LEU A 118 -17.04 9.16 7.29
CA LEU A 118 -16.44 9.03 8.62
C LEU A 118 -16.76 10.25 9.49
N ARG A 119 -16.65 11.46 8.94
CA ARG A 119 -16.96 12.72 9.65
C ARG A 119 -18.41 12.82 10.11
N GLN A 120 -19.36 12.28 9.34
CA GLN A 120 -20.78 12.32 9.70
C GLN A 120 -21.14 11.37 10.84
N ASN A 121 -20.37 10.30 11.03
CA ASN A 121 -20.72 9.22 11.94
C ASN A 121 -19.78 9.09 13.15
N LEU A 122 -18.67 9.83 13.18
CA LEU A 122 -17.70 9.84 14.28
C LEU A 122 -17.61 11.22 14.92
N SER A 123 -17.12 11.27 16.15
CA SER A 123 -16.74 12.53 16.78
C SER A 123 -15.58 13.19 16.02
N ALA A 124 -15.49 14.53 16.11
CA ALA A 124 -14.46 15.30 15.42
C ALA A 124 -13.03 14.86 15.80
N GLU A 125 -12.84 14.48 17.07
CA GLU A 125 -11.56 13.98 17.60
C GLU A 125 -11.18 12.64 16.95
N LYS A 126 -12.05 11.63 17.02
CA LYS A 126 -11.79 10.30 16.45
C LYS A 126 -11.62 10.34 14.93
N PHE A 127 -12.42 11.17 14.26
CA PHE A 127 -12.26 11.41 12.82
C PHE A 127 -10.87 11.95 12.48
N GLN A 128 -10.39 12.95 13.24
CA GLN A 128 -9.08 13.55 13.01
C GLN A 128 -7.94 12.54 13.25
N GLU A 129 -8.02 11.72 14.30
CA GLU A 129 -7.03 10.68 14.56
C GLU A 129 -6.96 9.64 13.43
N ILE A 130 -8.11 9.24 12.88
CA ILE A 130 -8.18 8.34 11.72
C ILE A 130 -7.56 8.99 10.47
N LEU A 131 -7.78 10.29 10.24
CA LEU A 131 -7.13 11.01 9.14
C LEU A 131 -5.61 11.11 9.30
N ASP A 132 -5.15 11.36 10.53
CA ASP A 132 -3.72 11.49 10.82
C ASP A 132 -2.99 10.15 10.63
N LEU A 133 -3.66 9.03 10.91
CA LEU A 133 -3.17 7.68 10.61
C LEU A 133 -2.94 7.44 9.11
N LYS A 134 -3.80 8.02 8.26
CA LYS A 134 -3.73 7.92 6.79
C LYS A 134 -2.65 8.83 6.19
N ASN A 135 -2.29 9.91 6.88
CA ASN A 135 -1.29 10.86 6.43
C ASN A 135 0.12 10.48 6.94
N PRO A 136 1.02 9.93 6.09
CA PRO A 136 2.36 9.55 6.52
C PRO A 136 3.22 10.72 7.01
N LYS A 137 2.87 11.97 6.65
CA LYS A 137 3.55 13.19 7.12
C LYS A 137 3.20 13.56 8.58
N ALA A 138 2.06 13.13 9.11
CA ALA A 138 1.69 13.38 10.51
C ALA A 138 2.57 12.59 11.49
N ARG A 139 3.07 11.41 11.07
CA ARG A 139 3.92 10.52 11.89
C ARG A 139 5.31 11.08 12.23
N LYS A 140 5.76 12.19 11.61
CA LYS A 140 7.11 12.75 11.82
C LYS A 140 7.22 13.74 12.99
N LYS A 141 6.14 14.04 13.72
CA LYS A 141 6.19 15.00 14.84
C LYS A 141 6.56 14.39 16.20
N ASP A 142 6.58 13.06 16.33
CA ASP A 142 6.79 12.39 17.62
C ASP A 142 8.21 11.80 17.81
N THR A 143 9.08 11.89 16.81
CA THR A 143 10.51 11.59 16.97
C THR A 143 11.28 12.89 17.13
N VAL A 144 11.33 13.35 18.39
CA VAL A 144 12.34 14.27 18.92
C VAL A 144 13.66 13.52 19.07
#